data_AF-A0AAE0FFS3-F1
#
_entry.id   AF-A0AAE0FFS3-F1
#
_cell.length_a   1.000
_cell.length_b   1.000
_cell.length_c   1.000
_cell.angle_alpha   90.00
_cell.angle_beta   90.00
_cell.angle_gamma   90.00
#
_symmetry.space_group_name_H-M   'P 1'
#
loop_
_entity.id
_entity.type
_entity.pdbx_description
1 polymer ?
#
loop_
_entity_poly.entity_id
_entity_poly.type
_entity_poly.pdbx_seq_one_letter_code
_entity_poly.pdbx_strand_id
1 'polypeptide(L)'
;MVYSIFTDLGYPSSKPVGKLRAFLLGLRQGLTAEYMVVIADLIVDGTSHGPHPFVCKMRVGGELIPGIQVGDMGVKTIANDLDNAWLRFTRVWMPKESLLAKYADIIDNKYVQVGKEKMRIEVIGQRLLTGRLVIAQACIFSIQDVFKKAKAYTSEKQCHVPGSELPLCELPQVKHLFREADAELQHMEQYLTQVQQRLAVHLSAGTIPPDSLVESIAVAKVKAIEVATNMSFRLSQEVGSYALMGSTGFEHQAMLLCCKFAEGDSRILLQKMARDRLKDFQNQSWFSMLADMFDADSRRELLLCASLGRALTSGPAVEVWNEQYEKVYGLAEMVCERHLKMHQSKL
;
A
#
# COMPACT_ATOMS: atom_id res chain seq x y z
N MET A 1 -11.36 30.15 -17.09
CA MET A 1 -11.05 28.83 -17.69
C MET A 1 -11.84 27.79 -16.92
N VAL A 2 -12.41 26.79 -17.59
CA VAL A 2 -13.25 25.75 -16.96
C VAL A 2 -12.76 24.40 -17.47
N TYR A 3 -12.53 23.43 -16.60
CA TYR A 3 -12.18 22.06 -16.97
C TYR A 3 -13.43 21.24 -17.28
N SER A 4 -13.34 20.28 -18.19
CA SER A 4 -14.41 19.29 -18.41
C SER A 4 -13.91 17.86 -18.22
N ILE A 5 -14.53 17.09 -17.31
CA ILE A 5 -14.23 15.67 -17.09
C ILE A 5 -15.12 14.76 -17.93
N PHE A 6 -14.51 13.74 -18.54
CA PHE A 6 -15.17 12.67 -19.27
C PHE A 6 -14.59 11.30 -18.92
N THR A 7 -15.43 10.27 -19.01
CA THR A 7 -15.01 8.85 -18.94
C THR A 7 -14.89 8.17 -20.31
N ASP A 8 -15.50 8.69 -21.37
CA ASP A 8 -15.55 8.06 -22.71
C ASP A 8 -14.62 8.70 -23.76
N LEU A 9 -14.11 7.88 -24.70
CA LEU A 9 -12.96 8.15 -25.59
C LEU A 9 -13.24 8.93 -26.89
N GLY A 10 -14.49 9.18 -27.27
CA GLY A 10 -14.78 9.77 -28.59
C GLY A 10 -15.62 11.03 -28.47
N TYR A 11 -15.07 12.21 -28.83
CA TYR A 11 -15.80 13.28 -29.56
C TYR A 11 -14.88 14.50 -29.84
N PRO A 12 -14.84 15.01 -31.09
CA PRO A 12 -14.30 16.32 -31.42
C PRO A 12 -15.37 17.39 -31.18
N SER A 13 -15.03 18.52 -30.54
CA SER A 13 -15.91 19.70 -30.49
C SER A 13 -15.14 20.98 -30.14
N SER A 14 -15.56 22.05 -30.81
CA SER A 14 -14.99 23.37 -31.13
C SER A 14 -14.91 24.43 -30.02
N LYS A 15 -14.69 24.08 -28.74
CA LYS A 15 -14.40 25.11 -27.71
C LYS A 15 -13.01 24.89 -27.10
N PRO A 16 -12.16 25.95 -27.02
CA PRO A 16 -10.81 25.80 -26.51
C PRO A 16 -10.81 25.76 -24.99
N VAL A 17 -9.81 25.02 -24.49
CA VAL A 17 -9.24 24.99 -23.13
C VAL A 17 -9.84 23.98 -22.13
N GLY A 18 -9.01 22.97 -21.76
CA GLY A 18 -9.14 22.11 -20.58
C GLY A 18 -10.00 20.84 -20.71
N LYS A 19 -9.49 19.77 -21.32
CA LYS A 19 -10.15 18.44 -21.29
C LYS A 19 -9.53 17.54 -20.22
N LEU A 20 -10.34 16.75 -19.52
CA LEU A 20 -9.88 15.81 -18.50
C LEU A 20 -10.35 14.38 -18.81
N ARG A 21 -9.43 13.40 -18.76
CA ARG A 21 -9.77 11.96 -18.80
C ARG A 21 -9.62 11.37 -17.40
N ALA A 22 -10.72 11.00 -16.76
CA ALA A 22 -10.67 10.43 -15.41
C ALA A 22 -10.42 8.91 -15.45
N PHE A 23 -9.57 8.44 -14.54
CA PHE A 23 -9.46 7.02 -14.20
C PHE A 23 -10.18 6.79 -12.86
N LEU A 24 -11.02 5.75 -12.83
CA LEU A 24 -11.85 5.43 -11.67
C LEU A 24 -11.28 4.21 -10.97
N LEU A 25 -10.93 4.36 -9.69
CA LEU A 25 -10.53 3.25 -8.82
C LEU A 25 -11.41 3.30 -7.57
N GLY A 26 -11.93 2.14 -7.17
CA GLY A 26 -12.96 1.95 -6.14
C GLY A 26 -12.87 2.94 -4.98
N LEU A 27 -13.93 3.74 -4.85
CA LEU A 27 -13.94 4.94 -4.02
C LEU A 27 -14.60 4.61 -2.68
N ARG A 28 -14.07 5.12 -1.57
CA ARG A 28 -14.81 5.15 -0.30
C ARG A 28 -15.73 6.38 -0.29
N GLN A 29 -16.88 6.31 0.38
CA GLN A 29 -17.80 7.44 0.55
C GLN A 29 -18.48 7.92 -0.75
N GLY A 30 -18.60 7.05 -1.75
CA GLY A 30 -19.11 7.48 -3.05
C GLY A 30 -20.60 7.83 -3.05
N LEU A 31 -21.39 7.20 -2.18
CA LEU A 31 -22.83 7.44 -2.10
C LEU A 31 -23.16 8.69 -1.28
N THR A 32 -22.25 9.14 -0.42
CA THR A 32 -22.52 10.18 0.58
C THR A 32 -21.69 11.46 0.40
N ALA A 33 -20.50 11.38 -0.21
CA ALA A 33 -19.60 12.52 -0.30
C ALA A 33 -20.19 13.71 -1.11
N GLU A 34 -20.08 14.92 -0.54
CA GLU A 34 -20.43 16.16 -1.24
C GLU A 34 -19.32 16.69 -2.15
N TYR A 35 -18.06 16.38 -1.80
CA TYR A 35 -16.86 16.78 -2.52
C TYR A 35 -15.93 15.59 -2.67
N MET A 36 -15.15 15.56 -3.75
CA MET A 36 -14.19 14.51 -4.03
C MET A 36 -12.93 15.07 -4.67
N VAL A 37 -11.78 14.45 -4.36
CA VAL A 37 -10.56 14.64 -5.16
C VAL A 37 -10.56 13.62 -6.29
N VAL A 38 -10.70 14.09 -7.52
CA VAL A 38 -10.68 13.28 -8.74
C VAL A 38 -9.30 13.38 -9.37
N ILE A 39 -8.68 12.23 -9.65
CA ILE A 39 -7.43 12.18 -10.42
C ILE A 39 -7.78 11.99 -11.89
N ALA A 40 -7.40 12.94 -12.74
CA ALA A 40 -7.66 12.90 -14.18
C ALA A 40 -6.48 13.43 -14.99
N ASP A 41 -6.32 12.93 -16.21
CA ASP A 41 -5.32 13.44 -17.16
C ASP A 41 -5.61 14.90 -17.51
N LEU A 42 -4.65 15.80 -17.26
CA LEU A 42 -4.77 17.23 -17.54
C LEU A 42 -4.41 17.53 -19.00
N ILE A 43 -5.37 17.98 -19.81
CA ILE A 43 -5.13 18.37 -21.21
C ILE A 43 -5.21 19.88 -21.39
N VAL A 44 -4.11 20.50 -21.81
CA VAL A 44 -3.98 21.94 -22.08
C VAL A 44 -3.57 22.11 -23.55
N ASP A 45 -4.30 22.93 -24.31
CA ASP A 45 -4.06 23.16 -25.75
C ASP A 45 -3.86 21.87 -26.57
N GLY A 46 -4.66 20.84 -26.25
CA GLY A 46 -4.60 19.53 -26.91
C GLY A 46 -3.46 18.62 -26.46
N THR A 47 -2.58 19.08 -25.58
CA THR A 47 -1.45 18.31 -25.03
C THR A 47 -1.81 17.69 -23.69
N SER A 48 -1.60 16.39 -23.52
CA SER A 48 -1.74 15.69 -22.24
C SER A 48 -0.53 15.96 -21.36
N HIS A 49 -0.79 16.32 -20.10
CA HIS A 49 0.21 16.56 -19.06
C HIS A 49 0.18 15.49 -17.96
N GLY A 50 -0.60 14.43 -18.15
CA GLY A 50 -0.71 13.32 -17.22
C GLY A 50 -1.64 13.60 -16.03
N PRO A 51 -1.72 12.64 -15.09
CA PRO A 51 -2.72 12.66 -14.03
C PRO A 51 -2.48 13.79 -13.01
N HIS A 52 -3.53 14.58 -12.79
CA HIS A 52 -3.56 15.68 -11.82
C HIS A 52 -4.79 15.56 -10.90
N PRO A 53 -4.69 15.99 -9.63
CA PRO A 53 -5.82 15.96 -8.72
C PRO A 53 -6.67 17.24 -8.81
N PHE A 54 -7.99 17.05 -8.84
CA PHE A 54 -9.00 18.11 -8.92
C PHE A 54 -10.03 17.96 -7.80
N VAL A 55 -10.36 19.05 -7.11
CA VAL A 55 -11.49 19.09 -6.18
C VAL A 55 -12.77 19.27 -6.99
N CYS A 56 -13.59 18.23 -7.03
CA CYS A 56 -14.87 18.18 -7.69
C CYS A 56 -16.00 18.25 -6.66
N LYS A 57 -16.96 19.15 -6.87
CA LYS A 57 -18.21 19.14 -6.11
C LYS A 57 -19.11 18.05 -6.69
N MET A 58 -19.49 17.08 -5.88
CA MET A 58 -20.30 15.94 -6.28
C MET A 58 -21.79 16.23 -6.14
N ARG A 59 -22.19 16.93 -5.07
CA ARG A 59 -23.59 17.10 -4.68
C ARG A 59 -23.93 18.54 -4.27
N VAL A 60 -25.20 18.90 -4.40
CA VAL A 60 -25.78 20.14 -3.85
C VAL A 60 -27.09 19.77 -3.16
N GLY A 61 -27.16 19.91 -1.84
CA GLY A 61 -28.35 19.52 -1.08
C GLY A 61 -28.63 18.01 -1.12
N GLY A 62 -27.57 17.19 -1.12
CA GLY A 62 -27.67 15.72 -1.21
C GLY A 62 -27.80 15.17 -2.65
N GLU A 63 -28.29 15.98 -3.59
CA GLU A 63 -28.47 15.58 -4.99
C GLU A 63 -27.18 15.69 -5.79
N LEU A 64 -26.92 14.72 -6.68
CA LEU A 64 -25.75 14.76 -7.58
C LEU A 64 -25.85 15.95 -8.54
N ILE A 65 -24.70 16.58 -8.83
CA ILE A 65 -24.66 17.59 -9.88
C ILE A 65 -24.84 16.95 -11.27
N PRO A 66 -25.44 17.66 -12.24
CA PRO A 66 -25.62 17.15 -13.59
C PRO A 66 -24.32 16.66 -14.23
N GLY A 67 -24.38 15.50 -14.87
CA GLY A 67 -23.22 14.87 -15.52
C GLY A 67 -22.44 13.91 -14.62
N ILE A 68 -22.75 13.83 -13.32
CA ILE A 68 -22.20 12.81 -12.42
C ILE A 68 -23.21 11.68 -12.25
N GLN A 69 -22.75 10.44 -12.40
CA GLN A 69 -23.47 9.24 -12.02
C GLN A 69 -22.67 8.48 -10.98
N VAL A 70 -23.37 7.86 -10.03
CA VAL A 70 -22.79 6.99 -9.01
C VAL A 70 -23.60 5.71 -8.92
N GLY A 71 -22.96 4.60 -8.60
CA GLY A 71 -23.65 3.41 -8.14
C GLY A 71 -22.82 2.62 -7.16
N ASP A 72 -23.51 1.89 -6.27
CA ASP A 72 -22.87 1.03 -5.28
C ASP A 72 -22.09 -0.11 -5.95
N MET A 73 -20.96 -0.49 -5.37
CA MET A 73 -20.12 -1.60 -5.85
C MET A 73 -20.69 -2.99 -5.53
N GLY A 74 -21.78 -3.06 -4.78
CA GLY A 74 -22.44 -4.27 -4.33
C GLY A 74 -21.95 -4.79 -2.98
N VAL A 75 -22.56 -5.92 -2.59
CA VAL A 75 -22.24 -6.67 -1.37
C VAL A 75 -20.82 -7.22 -1.46
N LYS A 76 -20.07 -7.03 -0.39
CA LYS A 76 -18.70 -7.47 -0.17
C LYS A 76 -18.66 -8.62 0.83
N THR A 77 -17.58 -9.39 0.84
CA THR A 77 -17.37 -10.45 1.84
C THR A 77 -17.13 -9.88 3.25
N ILE A 78 -16.64 -8.64 3.34
CA ILE A 78 -16.41 -7.88 4.57
C ILE A 78 -16.54 -6.39 4.24
N ALA A 79 -16.68 -5.54 5.26
CA ALA A 79 -16.76 -4.08 5.11
C ALA A 79 -17.98 -3.61 4.30
N ASN A 80 -19.14 -4.25 4.50
CA ASN A 80 -20.40 -3.88 3.86
C ASN A 80 -20.97 -2.54 4.38
N ASP A 81 -20.45 -2.06 5.50
CA ASP A 81 -20.69 -0.73 6.06
C ASP A 81 -19.96 0.39 5.30
N LEU A 82 -19.02 0.05 4.42
CA LEU A 82 -18.37 1.00 3.51
C LEU A 82 -19.17 1.12 2.20
N ASP A 83 -19.63 2.34 1.92
CA ASP A 83 -20.37 2.74 0.72
C ASP A 83 -19.46 2.91 -0.51
N ASN A 84 -18.71 1.84 -0.83
CA ASN A 84 -17.86 1.86 -2.00
C ASN A 84 -18.67 2.00 -3.27
N ALA A 85 -18.29 2.93 -4.14
CA ALA A 85 -19.05 3.23 -5.35
C ALA A 85 -18.17 3.30 -6.61
N TRP A 86 -18.80 3.01 -7.75
CA TRP A 86 -18.31 3.45 -9.06
C TRP A 86 -18.88 4.84 -9.38
N LEU A 87 -18.14 5.62 -10.15
CA LEU A 87 -18.59 6.93 -10.65
C LEU A 87 -18.53 6.98 -12.17
N ARG A 88 -19.30 7.86 -12.78
CA ARG A 88 -19.14 8.25 -14.18
C ARG A 88 -19.30 9.75 -14.32
N PHE A 89 -18.42 10.36 -15.10
CA PHE A 89 -18.44 11.79 -15.39
C PHE A 89 -18.76 12.01 -16.87
N THR A 90 -19.77 12.83 -17.14
CA THR A 90 -20.24 13.20 -18.46
C THR A 90 -20.30 14.72 -18.55
N ARG A 91 -19.27 15.35 -19.15
CA ARG A 91 -19.20 16.81 -19.38
C ARG A 91 -19.35 17.63 -18.09
N VAL A 92 -18.70 17.19 -17.02
CA VAL A 92 -18.74 17.90 -15.73
C VAL A 92 -17.75 19.06 -15.79
N TRP A 93 -18.29 20.27 -15.71
CA TRP A 93 -17.53 21.52 -15.79
C TRP A 93 -17.08 21.98 -14.42
N MET A 94 -15.78 22.23 -14.24
CA MET A 94 -15.19 22.68 -12.99
C MET A 94 -14.40 23.98 -13.16
N PRO A 95 -14.43 24.89 -12.17
CA PRO A 95 -13.61 26.11 -12.21
C PRO A 95 -12.12 25.76 -12.23
N LYS A 96 -11.28 26.69 -12.73
CA LYS A 96 -9.82 26.50 -12.78
C LYS A 96 -9.24 26.21 -11.39
N GLU A 97 -9.83 26.84 -10.38
CA GLU A 97 -9.46 26.74 -8.97
C GLU A 97 -9.69 25.33 -8.39
N SER A 98 -10.38 24.45 -9.11
CA SER A 98 -10.49 23.03 -8.74
C SER A 98 -9.17 22.28 -8.85
N LEU A 99 -8.20 22.73 -9.65
CA LEU A 99 -6.88 22.08 -9.75
C LEU A 99 -6.09 22.29 -8.45
N LEU A 100 -5.61 21.20 -7.83
CA LEU A 100 -4.70 21.28 -6.69
C LEU A 100 -3.29 21.67 -7.15
N ALA A 101 -3.06 22.97 -7.27
CA ALA A 101 -1.96 23.55 -8.04
C ALA A 101 -0.60 23.69 -7.31
N LYS A 102 -0.37 22.93 -6.22
CA LYS A 102 0.86 23.07 -5.40
C LYS A 102 2.16 22.85 -6.19
N TYR A 103 2.12 21.96 -7.16
CA TYR A 103 3.30 21.53 -7.92
C TYR A 103 3.16 21.74 -9.43
N ALA A 104 1.97 22.11 -9.92
CA ALA A 104 1.72 22.42 -11.32
C ALA A 104 0.48 23.31 -11.40
N ASP A 105 0.50 24.34 -12.24
CA ASP A 105 -0.62 25.27 -12.43
C ASP A 105 -0.81 25.58 -13.92
N ILE A 106 -1.87 26.30 -14.25
CA ILE A 106 -2.12 26.85 -15.57
C ILE A 106 -2.02 28.37 -15.50
N ILE A 107 -1.00 28.99 -16.07
CA ILE A 107 -0.82 30.44 -16.07
C ILE A 107 -0.91 30.92 -17.52
N ASP A 108 -1.74 31.93 -17.80
CA ASP A 108 -1.98 32.45 -19.15
C ASP A 108 -2.30 31.36 -20.19
N ASN A 109 -3.16 30.41 -19.79
CA ASN A 109 -3.56 29.22 -20.55
C ASN A 109 -2.45 28.21 -20.84
N LYS A 110 -1.27 28.33 -20.20
CA LYS A 110 -0.16 27.40 -20.37
C LYS A 110 0.07 26.59 -19.11
N TYR A 111 0.39 25.30 -19.29
CA TYR A 111 0.86 24.46 -18.19
C TYR A 111 2.21 24.97 -17.67
N VAL A 112 2.30 25.17 -16.36
CA VAL A 112 3.52 25.61 -15.68
C VAL A 112 3.82 24.66 -14.54
N GLN A 113 5.03 24.08 -14.54
CA GLN A 113 5.54 23.32 -13.41
C GLN A 113 5.88 24.27 -12.26
N VAL A 114 5.34 24.00 -11.07
CA VAL A 114 5.58 24.81 -9.88
C VAL A 114 6.58 24.06 -8.98
N GLY A 115 7.68 24.72 -8.64
CA GLY A 115 8.74 24.15 -7.81
C GLY A 115 9.67 23.18 -8.56
N LYS A 116 10.55 22.52 -7.81
CA LYS A 116 11.61 21.65 -8.37
C LYS A 116 11.14 20.22 -8.67
N GLU A 117 10.10 19.76 -7.99
CA GLU A 117 9.58 18.41 -8.15
C GLU A 117 8.57 18.37 -9.30
N LYS A 118 8.78 17.44 -10.25
CA LYS A 118 7.86 17.23 -11.38
C LYS A 118 6.61 16.47 -10.95
N MET A 119 5.43 17.01 -11.24
CA MET A 119 4.15 16.33 -10.99
C MET A 119 4.03 15.09 -11.86
N ARG A 120 3.87 13.94 -11.18
CA ARG A 120 3.55 12.65 -11.79
C ARG A 120 2.72 11.85 -10.80
N ILE A 121 1.89 10.93 -11.29
CA ILE A 121 1.02 10.11 -10.43
C ILE A 121 1.84 9.25 -9.46
N GLU A 122 3.06 8.85 -9.84
CA GLU A 122 3.96 8.11 -8.95
C GLU A 122 4.36 8.95 -7.73
N VAL A 123 4.46 10.27 -7.85
CA VAL A 123 4.76 11.16 -6.70
C VAL A 123 3.59 11.16 -5.72
N ILE A 124 2.35 11.15 -6.22
CA ILE A 124 1.14 11.04 -5.39
C ILE A 124 1.11 9.65 -4.72
N GLY A 125 1.29 8.59 -5.50
CA GLY A 125 1.29 7.20 -5.02
C GLY A 125 2.43 6.88 -4.05
N GLN A 126 3.60 7.51 -4.20
CA GLN A 126 4.72 7.38 -3.28
C GLN A 126 4.45 8.10 -1.95
N ARG A 127 3.56 9.10 -1.94
CA ARG A 127 3.21 9.90 -0.76
C ARG A 127 2.03 9.39 0.05
N LEU A 128 1.52 8.20 -0.28
CA LEU A 128 0.55 7.44 0.52
C LEU A 128 1.20 6.85 1.80
N LEU A 129 2.08 7.62 2.44
CA LEU A 129 2.97 7.18 3.51
C LEU A 129 2.20 6.91 4.81
N THR A 130 1.36 7.86 5.22
CA THR A 130 0.56 7.75 6.43
C THR A 130 -0.46 6.63 6.30
N GLY A 131 -1.15 6.52 5.15
CA GLY A 131 -2.10 5.43 4.89
C GLY A 131 -1.46 4.06 5.00
N ARG A 132 -0.28 3.86 4.39
CA ARG A 132 0.47 2.60 4.50
C ARG A 132 0.85 2.24 5.94
N LEU A 133 1.36 3.22 6.69
CA LEU A 133 1.77 3.00 8.07
C LEU A 133 0.57 2.70 8.97
N VAL A 134 -0.54 3.43 8.81
CA VAL A 134 -1.79 3.19 9.56
C VAL A 134 -2.34 1.80 9.25
N ILE A 135 -2.35 1.37 7.99
CA ILE A 135 -2.75 0.00 7.63
C ILE A 135 -1.85 -1.03 8.32
N ALA A 136 -0.53 -0.82 8.29
CA ALA A 136 0.42 -1.72 8.95
C ALA A 136 0.13 -1.85 10.46
N GLN A 137 -0.06 -0.72 11.14
CA GLN A 137 -0.37 -0.68 12.57
C GLN A 137 -1.73 -1.30 12.89
N ALA A 138 -2.76 -1.02 12.08
CA ALA A 138 -4.08 -1.61 12.25
C ALA A 138 -4.05 -3.14 12.08
N CYS A 139 -3.27 -3.66 11.13
CA CYS A 139 -3.08 -5.10 10.96
C CYS A 139 -2.43 -5.73 12.20
N ILE A 140 -1.34 -5.16 12.71
CA ILE A 140 -0.66 -5.67 13.92
C ILE A 140 -1.56 -5.58 15.16
N PHE A 141 -2.24 -4.45 15.35
CA PHE A 141 -3.17 -4.28 16.47
C PHE A 141 -4.32 -5.30 16.42
N SER A 142 -4.91 -5.52 15.24
CA SER A 142 -5.99 -6.49 15.04
C SER A 142 -5.54 -7.92 15.40
N ILE A 143 -4.36 -8.34 14.92
CA ILE A 143 -3.87 -9.69 15.22
C ILE A 143 -3.43 -9.85 16.68
N GLN A 144 -2.94 -8.78 17.34
CA GLN A 144 -2.67 -8.80 18.78
C GLN A 144 -3.95 -9.07 19.60
N ASP A 145 -5.08 -8.44 19.24
CA ASP A 145 -6.36 -8.70 19.90
C ASP A 145 -6.84 -10.14 19.68
N VAL A 146 -6.80 -10.62 18.44
CA VAL A 146 -7.13 -12.03 18.10
C VAL A 146 -6.24 -13.00 18.88
N PHE A 147 -4.93 -12.73 18.94
CA PHE A 147 -3.98 -13.57 19.64
C PHE A 147 -4.22 -13.60 21.15
N LYS A 148 -4.51 -12.45 21.76
CA LYS A 148 -4.86 -12.35 23.18
C LYS A 148 -6.12 -13.16 23.49
N LYS A 149 -7.16 -13.04 22.67
CA LYS A 149 -8.42 -13.80 22.81
C LYS A 149 -8.21 -15.30 22.61
N ALA A 150 -7.40 -15.69 21.62
CA ALA A 150 -7.03 -17.07 21.37
C ALA A 150 -6.28 -17.66 22.58
N LYS A 151 -5.30 -16.95 23.15
CA LYS A 151 -4.59 -17.35 24.37
C LYS A 151 -5.54 -17.57 25.55
N ALA A 152 -6.49 -16.66 25.77
CA ALA A 152 -7.49 -16.81 26.84
C ALA A 152 -8.34 -18.06 26.62
N TYR A 153 -8.92 -18.22 25.42
CA TYR A 153 -9.73 -19.38 25.08
C TYR A 153 -8.99 -20.72 25.24
N THR A 154 -7.75 -20.82 24.74
CA THR A 154 -6.98 -22.08 24.81
C THR A 154 -6.51 -22.43 26.22
N SER A 155 -6.45 -21.45 27.13
CA SER A 155 -6.14 -21.70 28.54
C SER A 155 -7.30 -22.32 29.32
N GLU A 156 -8.54 -22.06 28.90
CA GLU A 156 -9.75 -22.61 29.53
C GLU A 156 -10.18 -23.94 28.90
N LYS A 157 -9.86 -24.16 27.63
CA LYS A 157 -10.21 -25.37 26.89
C LYS A 157 -9.36 -26.57 27.28
N GLN A 158 -9.93 -27.52 28.02
CA GLN A 158 -9.26 -28.78 28.32
C GLN A 158 -9.19 -29.71 27.10
N CYS A 159 -8.09 -30.44 26.98
CA CYS A 159 -7.85 -31.44 25.96
C CYS A 159 -7.45 -32.76 26.61
N HIS A 160 -8.12 -33.85 26.21
CA HIS A 160 -7.74 -35.18 26.63
C HIS A 160 -6.45 -35.60 25.92
N VAL A 161 -5.47 -36.05 26.71
CA VAL A 161 -4.22 -36.63 26.22
C VAL A 161 -4.04 -38.01 26.86
N PRO A 162 -3.15 -38.88 26.34
CA PRO A 162 -2.92 -40.18 26.96
C PRO A 162 -2.55 -40.06 28.44
N GLY A 163 -3.45 -40.53 29.31
CA GLY A 163 -3.25 -40.57 30.76
C GLY A 163 -3.44 -39.25 31.53
N SER A 164 -3.91 -38.16 30.90
CA SER A 164 -4.17 -36.89 31.57
C SER A 164 -5.15 -36.01 30.80
N GLU A 165 -5.58 -34.92 31.43
CA GLU A 165 -6.12 -33.74 30.77
C GLU A 165 -5.17 -32.56 30.98
N LEU A 166 -5.07 -31.69 29.97
CA LEU A 166 -4.36 -30.41 30.08
C LEU A 166 -5.00 -29.35 29.19
N PRO A 167 -4.84 -28.05 29.52
CA PRO A 167 -5.32 -26.96 28.67
C PRO A 167 -4.72 -27.00 27.26
N LEU A 168 -5.51 -26.65 26.25
CA LEU A 168 -5.09 -26.62 24.85
C LEU A 168 -3.80 -25.78 24.64
N CYS A 169 -3.61 -24.70 25.40
CA CYS A 169 -2.41 -23.87 25.32
C CYS A 169 -1.11 -24.60 25.74
N GLU A 170 -1.20 -25.70 26.49
CA GLU A 170 -0.04 -26.49 26.92
C GLU A 170 0.37 -27.57 25.91
N LEU A 171 -0.45 -27.82 24.88
CA LEU A 171 -0.06 -28.74 23.81
C LEU A 171 1.18 -28.19 23.07
N PRO A 172 2.17 -29.05 22.71
CA PRO A 172 3.45 -28.59 22.17
C PRO A 172 3.34 -27.68 20.95
N GLN A 173 2.43 -27.99 20.02
CA GLN A 173 2.23 -27.21 18.80
C GLN A 173 1.64 -25.82 19.08
N VAL A 174 0.68 -25.71 20.01
CA VAL A 174 0.06 -24.42 20.39
C VAL A 174 1.07 -23.58 21.16
N LYS A 175 1.80 -24.20 22.09
CA LYS A 175 2.84 -23.54 22.88
C LYS A 175 4.00 -23.04 22.02
N HIS A 176 4.35 -23.78 20.97
CA HIS A 176 5.34 -23.35 19.99
C HIS A 176 4.82 -22.17 19.16
N LEU A 177 3.62 -22.26 18.60
CA LEU A 177 2.98 -21.16 17.86
C LEU A 177 2.90 -19.89 18.70
N PHE A 178 2.54 -19.98 19.98
CA PHE A 178 2.42 -18.81 20.85
C PHE A 178 3.77 -18.12 21.09
N ARG A 179 4.86 -18.88 21.25
CA ARG A 179 6.20 -18.30 21.39
C ARG A 179 6.66 -17.61 20.11
N GLU A 180 6.40 -18.21 18.96
CA GLU A 180 6.71 -17.58 17.66
C GLU A 180 5.88 -16.31 17.48
N ALA A 181 4.58 -16.36 17.78
CA ALA A 181 3.69 -15.22 17.67
C ALA A 181 4.09 -14.06 18.58
N ASP A 182 4.43 -14.33 19.86
CA ASP A 182 4.92 -13.30 20.78
C ASP A 182 6.17 -12.60 20.22
N ALA A 183 7.14 -13.38 19.73
CA ALA A 183 8.40 -12.84 19.20
C ALA A 183 8.19 -12.02 17.91
N GLU A 184 7.38 -12.52 16.99
CA GLU A 184 7.09 -11.87 15.70
C GLU A 184 6.28 -10.58 15.88
N LEU A 185 5.27 -10.59 16.76
CA LEU A 185 4.49 -9.38 17.08
C LEU A 185 5.33 -8.32 17.76
N GLN A 186 6.16 -8.70 18.73
CA GLN A 186 7.05 -7.77 19.43
C GLN A 186 8.03 -7.12 18.45
N HIS A 187 8.65 -7.90 17.56
CA HIS A 187 9.58 -7.38 16.57
C HIS A 187 8.89 -6.42 15.59
N MET A 188 7.70 -6.78 15.08
CA MET A 188 6.96 -5.91 14.18
C MET A 188 6.47 -4.63 14.86
N GLU A 189 6.00 -4.69 16.10
CA GLU A 189 5.57 -3.52 16.86
C GLU A 189 6.72 -2.52 17.09
N GLN A 190 7.90 -3.03 17.45
CA GLN A 190 9.11 -2.22 17.57
C GLN A 190 9.49 -1.57 16.25
N TYR A 191 9.48 -2.33 15.15
CA TYR A 191 9.78 -1.81 13.82
C TYR A 191 8.81 -0.69 13.41
N LEU A 192 7.50 -0.92 13.55
CA LEU A 192 6.47 0.06 13.21
C LEU A 192 6.59 1.34 14.06
N THR A 193 6.90 1.21 15.34
CA THR A 193 7.11 2.35 16.25
C THR A 193 8.29 3.21 15.79
N GLN A 194 9.41 2.59 15.43
CA GLN A 194 10.59 3.31 14.94
C GLN A 194 10.30 4.03 13.60
N VAL A 195 9.59 3.37 12.68
CA VAL A 195 9.18 3.98 11.39
C VAL A 195 8.22 5.15 11.62
N GLN A 196 7.25 5.01 12.53
CA GLN A 196 6.32 6.07 12.90
C GLN A 196 7.05 7.29 13.46
N GLN A 197 7.98 7.10 14.39
CA GLN A 197 8.74 8.20 14.99
C GLN A 197 9.53 8.98 13.93
N ARG A 198 10.20 8.26 13.01
CA ARG A 198 10.91 8.88 11.88
C ARG A 198 9.97 9.67 10.97
N LEU A 199 8.80 9.11 10.64
CA LEU A 199 7.81 9.79 9.80
C LEU A 199 7.22 11.03 10.48
N ALA A 200 6.95 10.96 11.79
CA ALA A 200 6.37 12.06 12.56
C ALA A 200 7.23 13.33 12.53
N VAL A 201 8.56 13.20 12.53
CA VAL A 201 9.50 14.32 12.39
C VAL A 201 9.27 15.06 11.07
N HIS A 202 9.14 14.33 9.96
CA HIS A 202 8.94 14.93 8.64
C HIS A 202 7.56 15.55 8.48
N LEU A 203 6.51 14.89 8.99
CA LEU A 203 5.14 15.41 8.97
C LEU A 203 5.04 16.73 9.75
N SER A 204 5.63 16.78 10.95
CA SER A 204 5.61 17.98 11.80
C SER A 204 6.38 19.14 11.18
N ALA A 205 7.49 18.85 10.50
CA ALA A 205 8.30 19.85 9.82
C ALA A 205 7.79 20.23 8.40
N GLY A 206 6.75 19.54 7.89
CA GLY A 206 6.28 19.73 6.51
C GLY A 206 7.31 19.37 5.44
N THR A 207 8.25 18.48 5.76
CA THR A 207 9.35 18.08 4.86
C THR A 207 9.05 16.76 4.15
N ILE A 208 9.73 16.54 3.03
CA ILE A 208 9.62 15.28 2.27
C ILE A 208 10.51 14.23 2.94
N PRO A 209 9.96 13.07 3.34
CA PRO A 209 10.74 11.95 3.84
C PRO A 209 11.80 11.48 2.83
N PRO A 210 13.00 11.09 3.28
CA PRO A 210 14.02 10.52 2.39
C PRO A 210 13.56 9.16 1.82
N ASP A 211 14.11 8.77 0.67
CA ASP A 211 13.76 7.53 -0.03
C ASP A 211 13.88 6.28 0.86
N SER A 212 14.89 6.25 1.74
CA SER A 212 15.07 5.15 2.70
C SER A 212 13.92 5.01 3.69
N LEU A 213 13.29 6.11 4.11
CA LEU A 213 12.12 6.09 4.99
C LEU A 213 10.86 5.72 4.19
N VAL A 214 10.74 6.18 2.95
CA VAL A 214 9.66 5.77 2.04
C VAL A 214 9.70 4.25 1.81
N GLU A 215 10.89 3.67 1.63
CA GLU A 215 11.08 2.23 1.52
C GLU A 215 10.74 1.51 2.84
N SER A 216 11.21 2.00 3.99
CA SER A 216 10.85 1.43 5.30
C SER A 216 9.33 1.40 5.53
N ILE A 217 8.60 2.43 5.09
CA ILE A 217 7.12 2.48 5.21
C ILE A 217 6.45 1.46 4.28
N ALA A 218 7.00 1.24 3.08
CA ALA A 218 6.51 0.20 2.18
C ALA A 218 6.79 -1.20 2.76
N VAL A 219 7.96 -1.44 3.36
CA VAL A 219 8.28 -2.69 4.06
C VAL A 219 7.35 -2.90 5.25
N ALA A 220 7.14 -1.88 6.08
CA ALA A 220 6.21 -1.90 7.21
C ALA A 220 4.83 -2.40 6.79
N LYS A 221 4.29 -1.83 5.71
CA LYS A 221 3.00 -2.23 5.16
C LYS A 221 2.97 -3.68 4.70
N VAL A 222 3.92 -4.09 3.87
CA VAL A 222 3.97 -5.45 3.31
C VAL A 222 4.11 -6.48 4.43
N LYS A 223 5.07 -6.28 5.33
CA LYS A 223 5.41 -7.25 6.38
C LYS A 223 4.40 -7.32 7.50
N ALA A 224 3.84 -6.18 7.93
CA ALA A 224 2.76 -6.21 8.93
C ALA A 224 1.52 -6.98 8.45
N ILE A 225 1.14 -6.81 7.17
CA ILE A 225 0.01 -7.53 6.57
C ILE A 225 0.33 -9.03 6.48
N GLU A 226 1.55 -9.39 6.08
CA GLU A 226 2.00 -10.78 6.00
C GLU A 226 1.96 -11.47 7.37
N VAL A 227 2.54 -10.84 8.39
CA VAL A 227 2.51 -11.32 9.78
C VAL A 227 1.08 -11.50 10.26
N ALA A 228 0.22 -10.48 10.12
CA ALA A 228 -1.17 -10.56 10.54
C ALA A 228 -1.95 -11.66 9.81
N THR A 229 -1.75 -11.81 8.50
CA THR A 229 -2.45 -12.81 7.69
C THR A 229 -2.02 -14.23 8.04
N ASN A 230 -0.71 -14.47 8.11
CA ASN A 230 -0.16 -15.78 8.42
C ASN A 230 -0.53 -16.20 9.84
N MET A 231 -0.38 -15.30 10.81
CA MET A 231 -0.71 -15.59 12.20
C MET A 231 -2.21 -15.78 12.41
N SER A 232 -3.07 -14.96 11.79
CA SER A 232 -4.53 -15.16 11.84
C SER A 232 -4.90 -16.54 11.31
N PHE A 233 -4.32 -16.95 10.19
CA PHE A 233 -4.57 -18.27 9.62
C PHE A 233 -4.08 -19.38 10.55
N ARG A 234 -2.84 -19.32 11.04
CA ARG A 234 -2.26 -20.34 11.93
C ARG A 234 -3.06 -20.47 13.23
N LEU A 235 -3.40 -19.36 13.88
CA LEU A 235 -4.22 -19.36 15.09
C LEU A 235 -5.60 -19.95 14.85
N SER A 236 -6.22 -19.70 13.68
CA SER A 236 -7.54 -20.26 13.35
C SER A 236 -7.54 -21.80 13.34
N GLN A 237 -6.42 -22.41 12.93
CA GLN A 237 -6.28 -23.86 12.89
C GLN A 237 -6.12 -24.46 14.30
N GLU A 238 -5.45 -23.76 15.22
CA GLU A 238 -5.21 -24.27 16.58
C GLU A 238 -6.42 -24.12 17.50
N VAL A 239 -7.23 -23.07 17.34
CA VAL A 239 -8.42 -22.84 18.21
C VAL A 239 -9.65 -23.63 17.77
N GLY A 240 -9.68 -24.13 16.53
CA GLY A 240 -10.78 -24.91 15.98
C GLY A 240 -12.05 -24.08 15.75
N SER A 241 -13.22 -24.63 16.10
CA SER A 241 -14.53 -23.97 15.87
C SER A 241 -14.68 -22.60 16.53
N TYR A 242 -13.85 -22.27 17.52
CA TYR A 242 -13.78 -20.92 18.10
C TYR A 242 -13.50 -19.85 17.05
N ALA A 243 -12.68 -20.15 16.03
CA ALA A 243 -12.40 -19.21 14.93
C ALA A 243 -13.63 -18.91 14.06
N LEU A 244 -14.71 -19.70 14.17
CA LEU A 244 -15.97 -19.50 13.46
C LEU A 244 -17.00 -18.73 14.28
N MET A 245 -16.71 -18.46 15.56
CA MET A 245 -17.61 -17.72 16.44
C MET A 245 -17.45 -16.21 16.23
N GLY A 246 -18.55 -15.47 16.37
CA GLY A 246 -18.52 -14.01 16.34
C GLY A 246 -17.85 -13.41 17.58
N SER A 247 -17.38 -12.16 17.45
CA SER A 247 -16.67 -11.39 18.50
C SER A 247 -15.29 -11.94 18.90
N THR A 248 -14.76 -12.90 18.15
CA THR A 248 -13.43 -13.49 18.40
C THR A 248 -12.32 -12.71 17.70
N GLY A 249 -12.68 -11.88 16.71
CA GLY A 249 -11.80 -11.12 15.83
C GLY A 249 -11.45 -11.86 14.54
N PHE A 250 -11.63 -13.19 14.49
CA PHE A 250 -11.39 -14.00 13.28
C PHE A 250 -12.36 -13.65 12.14
N GLU A 251 -13.54 -13.10 12.45
CA GLU A 251 -14.49 -12.59 11.44
C GLU A 251 -13.90 -11.48 10.55
N HIS A 252 -12.84 -10.80 11.01
CA HIS A 252 -12.18 -9.74 10.27
C HIS A 252 -11.02 -10.25 9.39
N GLN A 253 -10.76 -11.55 9.34
CA GLN A 253 -9.64 -12.10 8.55
C GLN A 253 -9.70 -11.71 7.07
N ALA A 254 -10.90 -11.62 6.48
CA ALA A 254 -11.08 -11.15 5.11
C ALA A 254 -10.67 -9.68 4.90
N MET A 255 -10.67 -8.85 5.95
CA MET A 255 -10.23 -7.45 5.88
C MET A 255 -8.72 -7.36 5.57
N LEU A 256 -7.91 -8.31 6.04
CA LEU A 256 -6.47 -8.34 5.77
C LEU A 256 -6.18 -8.47 4.27
N LEU A 257 -7.07 -9.11 3.51
CA LEU A 257 -6.99 -9.15 2.06
C LEU A 257 -7.20 -7.76 1.43
N CYS A 258 -8.14 -6.97 1.95
CA CYS A 258 -8.31 -5.57 1.51
C CYS A 258 -7.04 -4.75 1.77
N CYS A 259 -6.44 -4.89 2.95
CA CYS A 259 -5.20 -4.21 3.33
C CYS A 259 -4.04 -4.51 2.36
N LYS A 260 -3.99 -5.73 1.81
CA LYS A 260 -2.99 -6.13 0.80
C LYS A 260 -3.02 -5.24 -0.44
N PHE A 261 -4.20 -4.85 -0.90
CA PHE A 261 -4.41 -4.05 -2.12
C PHE A 261 -4.47 -2.54 -1.85
N ALA A 262 -5.01 -2.14 -0.70
CA ALA A 262 -5.15 -0.75 -0.30
C ALA A 262 -3.78 -0.04 -0.20
N GLU A 263 -3.75 1.25 -0.57
CA GLU A 263 -2.56 2.12 -0.52
C GLU A 263 -1.34 1.58 -1.31
N GLY A 264 -1.62 0.75 -2.33
CA GLY A 264 -0.66 0.15 -3.25
C GLY A 264 -0.49 -1.34 -2.99
N ASP A 265 -0.81 -2.18 -3.97
CA ASP A 265 -0.74 -3.64 -3.84
C ASP A 265 0.64 -4.12 -3.33
N SER A 266 0.65 -5.02 -2.35
CA SER A 266 1.89 -5.49 -1.71
C SER A 266 2.88 -6.11 -2.70
N ARG A 267 2.43 -6.83 -3.73
CA ARG A 267 3.32 -7.40 -4.75
C ARG A 267 3.87 -6.34 -5.69
N ILE A 268 3.08 -5.31 -6.02
CA ILE A 268 3.55 -4.16 -6.80
C ILE A 268 4.58 -3.35 -6.00
N LEU A 269 4.37 -3.17 -4.70
CA LEU A 269 5.36 -2.54 -3.81
C LEU A 269 6.67 -3.33 -3.75
N LEU A 270 6.60 -4.66 -3.63
CA LEU A 270 7.79 -5.53 -3.68
C LEU A 270 8.54 -5.39 -5.01
N GLN A 271 7.84 -5.40 -6.15
CA GLN A 271 8.48 -5.17 -7.45
C GLN A 271 9.16 -3.79 -7.54
N LYS A 272 8.55 -2.76 -6.95
CA LYS A 272 9.16 -1.43 -6.87
C LYS A 272 10.45 -1.47 -6.04
N MET A 273 10.44 -2.08 -4.86
CA MET A 273 11.63 -2.21 -4.00
C MET A 273 12.77 -2.93 -4.74
N ALA A 274 12.47 -4.04 -5.41
CA ALA A 274 13.47 -4.76 -6.20
C ALA A 274 14.07 -3.88 -7.32
N ARG A 275 13.23 -3.08 -7.99
CA ARG A 275 13.67 -2.17 -9.06
C ARG A 275 14.55 -1.05 -8.53
N ASP A 276 14.15 -0.44 -7.43
CA ASP A 276 14.93 0.63 -6.80
C ASP A 276 16.26 0.08 -6.30
N ARG A 277 16.26 -1.12 -5.70
CA ARG A 277 17.50 -1.74 -5.26
C ARG A 277 18.44 -2.10 -6.40
N LEU A 278 17.90 -2.61 -7.51
CA LEU A 278 18.69 -2.87 -8.71
C LEU A 278 19.30 -1.58 -9.27
N LYS A 279 18.54 -0.48 -9.27
CA LYS A 279 19.04 0.84 -9.68
C LYS A 279 20.13 1.34 -8.75
N ASP A 280 19.99 1.17 -7.44
CA ASP A 280 21.04 1.54 -6.48
C ASP A 280 22.32 0.73 -6.72
N PHE A 281 22.20 -0.57 -6.94
CA PHE A 281 23.32 -1.45 -7.29
C PHE A 281 24.05 -0.99 -8.55
N GLN A 282 23.32 -0.61 -9.60
CA GLN A 282 23.92 -0.09 -10.85
C GLN A 282 24.71 1.21 -10.65
N ASN A 283 24.38 1.98 -9.61
CA ASN A 283 25.06 3.23 -9.26
C ASN A 283 26.08 3.06 -8.13
N GLN A 284 26.24 1.85 -7.60
CA GLN A 284 27.11 1.57 -6.46
C GLN A 284 28.59 1.58 -6.87
N SER A 285 29.46 2.13 -6.01
CA SER A 285 30.91 2.12 -6.24
C SER A 285 31.50 0.72 -6.07
N TRP A 286 32.52 0.39 -6.86
CA TRP A 286 33.23 -0.88 -6.79
C TRP A 286 33.82 -1.17 -5.40
N PHE A 287 34.27 -0.14 -4.67
CA PHE A 287 34.77 -0.29 -3.29
C PHE A 287 33.65 -0.74 -2.33
N SER A 288 32.44 -0.21 -2.52
CA SER A 288 31.28 -0.58 -1.69
C SER A 288 30.80 -1.99 -2.03
N MET A 289 30.81 -2.37 -3.31
CA MET A 289 30.51 -3.76 -3.70
C MET A 289 31.51 -4.75 -3.09
N LEU A 290 32.81 -4.42 -3.06
CA LEU A 290 33.81 -5.27 -2.42
C LEU A 290 33.58 -5.41 -0.91
N ALA A 291 33.22 -4.34 -0.21
CA ALA A 291 32.89 -4.40 1.20
C ALA A 291 31.68 -5.32 1.46
N ASP A 292 30.63 -5.18 0.66
CA ASP A 292 29.41 -5.98 0.75
C ASP A 292 29.66 -7.48 0.44
N MET A 293 30.72 -7.83 -0.29
CA MET A 293 31.09 -9.24 -0.54
C MET A 293 31.56 -9.98 0.73
N PHE A 294 32.01 -9.26 1.76
CA PHE A 294 32.45 -9.86 3.03
C PHE A 294 31.29 -10.17 3.98
N ASP A 295 30.10 -9.61 3.74
CA ASP A 295 28.87 -9.94 4.47
C ASP A 295 28.02 -10.95 3.67
N ALA A 296 27.56 -12.02 4.33
CA ALA A 296 26.91 -13.13 3.63
C ALA A 296 25.56 -12.76 3.00
N ASP A 297 24.76 -11.95 3.72
CA ASP A 297 23.45 -11.48 3.26
C ASP A 297 23.61 -10.47 2.12
N SER A 298 24.50 -9.49 2.31
CA SER A 298 24.81 -8.47 1.30
C SER A 298 25.38 -9.09 0.01
N ARG A 299 26.26 -10.10 0.13
CA ARG A 299 26.78 -10.85 -1.02
C ARG A 299 25.68 -11.56 -1.81
N ARG A 300 24.71 -12.20 -1.15
CA ARG A 300 23.60 -12.86 -1.83
C ARG A 300 22.74 -11.83 -2.59
N GLU A 301 22.54 -10.65 -2.00
CA GLU A 301 21.79 -9.56 -2.62
C GLU A 301 22.50 -9.05 -3.88
N LEU A 302 23.81 -8.83 -3.78
CA LEU A 302 24.66 -8.42 -4.90
C LEU A 302 24.63 -9.43 -6.05
N LEU A 303 24.74 -10.73 -5.76
CA LEU A 303 24.70 -11.78 -6.77
C LEU A 303 23.35 -11.81 -7.51
N LEU A 304 22.26 -11.60 -6.78
CA LEU A 304 20.92 -11.56 -7.35
C LEU A 304 20.73 -10.30 -8.22
N CYS A 305 21.18 -9.14 -7.76
CA CYS A 305 21.22 -7.90 -8.54
C CYS A 305 22.05 -8.05 -9.82
N ALA A 306 23.24 -8.64 -9.74
CA ALA A 306 24.10 -8.89 -10.89
C ALA A 306 23.44 -9.86 -11.89
N SER A 307 22.83 -10.94 -11.40
CA SER A 307 22.09 -11.90 -12.23
C SER A 307 20.91 -11.24 -12.96
N LEU A 308 20.11 -10.46 -12.25
CA LEU A 308 18.95 -9.77 -12.81
C LEU A 308 19.36 -8.66 -13.79
N GLY A 309 20.39 -7.88 -13.44
CA GLY A 309 20.97 -6.87 -14.33
C GLY A 309 21.49 -7.46 -15.64
N ARG A 310 22.14 -8.62 -15.59
CA ARG A 310 22.59 -9.36 -16.78
C ARG A 310 21.42 -9.91 -17.59
N ALA A 311 20.38 -10.43 -16.93
CA ALA A 311 19.18 -10.89 -17.64
C ALA A 311 18.53 -9.72 -18.39
N LEU A 312 18.44 -8.53 -17.79
CA LEU A 312 17.80 -7.37 -18.42
C LEU A 312 18.51 -6.87 -19.68
N THR A 313 19.74 -7.33 -19.96
CA THR A 313 20.41 -7.04 -21.25
C THR A 313 20.03 -8.01 -22.36
N SER A 314 19.31 -9.10 -22.08
CA SER A 314 19.02 -10.16 -23.07
C SER A 314 17.74 -9.95 -23.87
N GLY A 315 16.94 -8.92 -23.58
CA GLY A 315 15.67 -8.69 -24.26
C GLY A 315 14.89 -7.49 -23.74
N PRO A 316 13.63 -7.32 -24.17
CA PRO A 316 12.76 -6.26 -23.68
C PRO A 316 12.59 -6.33 -22.16
N ALA A 317 12.82 -5.22 -21.46
CA ALA A 317 12.89 -5.19 -20.00
C ALA A 317 11.63 -5.76 -19.31
N VAL A 318 10.44 -5.51 -19.86
CA VAL A 318 9.17 -6.02 -19.29
C VAL A 318 9.07 -7.54 -19.39
N GLU A 319 9.45 -8.12 -20.52
CA GLU A 319 9.40 -9.56 -20.75
C GLU A 319 10.37 -10.28 -19.82
N VAL A 320 11.62 -9.82 -19.80
CA VAL A 320 12.65 -10.37 -18.90
C VAL A 320 12.25 -10.21 -17.44
N TRP A 321 11.71 -9.06 -17.04
CA TRP A 321 11.27 -8.84 -15.66
C TRP A 321 10.18 -9.83 -15.24
N ASN A 322 9.25 -10.14 -16.14
CA ASN A 322 8.20 -11.13 -15.91
C ASN A 322 8.74 -12.57 -15.90
N GLU A 323 9.67 -12.91 -16.79
CA GLU A 323 10.32 -14.22 -16.81
C GLU A 323 11.16 -14.48 -15.56
N GLN A 324 11.82 -13.43 -15.04
CA GLN A 324 12.68 -13.49 -13.86
C GLN A 324 11.92 -13.17 -12.56
N TYR A 325 10.59 -13.30 -12.52
CA TYR A 325 9.76 -12.84 -11.41
C TYR A 325 10.20 -13.42 -10.04
N GLU A 326 10.64 -14.68 -9.98
CA GLU A 326 11.14 -15.30 -8.74
C GLU A 326 12.36 -14.56 -8.18
N LYS A 327 13.29 -14.15 -9.05
CA LYS A 327 14.46 -13.35 -8.65
C LYS A 327 14.05 -11.95 -8.23
N VAL A 328 13.07 -11.36 -8.91
CA VAL A 328 12.52 -10.04 -8.56
C VAL A 328 11.93 -10.07 -7.15
N TYR A 329 11.06 -11.03 -6.85
CA TYR A 329 10.47 -11.15 -5.51
C TYR A 329 11.48 -11.61 -4.46
N GLY A 330 12.43 -12.47 -4.82
CA GLY A 330 13.54 -12.83 -3.95
C GLY A 330 14.39 -11.62 -3.54
N LEU A 331 14.68 -10.72 -4.48
CA LEU A 331 15.41 -9.48 -4.19
C LEU A 331 14.59 -8.55 -3.29
N ALA A 332 13.30 -8.41 -3.56
CA ALA A 332 12.41 -7.61 -2.73
C ALA A 332 12.31 -8.14 -1.28
N GLU A 333 12.31 -9.46 -1.11
CA GLU A 333 12.29 -10.10 0.20
C GLU A 333 13.56 -9.79 1.00
N MET A 334 14.74 -9.89 0.36
CA MET A 334 16.01 -9.52 0.98
C MET A 334 16.05 -8.05 1.41
N VAL A 335 15.47 -7.15 0.61
CA VAL A 335 15.32 -5.74 1.00
C VAL A 335 14.45 -5.61 2.26
N CYS A 336 13.33 -6.33 2.33
CA CYS A 336 12.48 -6.33 3.52
C CYS A 336 13.23 -6.85 4.76
N GLU A 337 13.90 -7.99 4.64
CA GLU A 337 14.71 -8.58 5.73
C GLU A 337 15.78 -7.60 6.23
N ARG A 338 16.47 -6.91 5.32
CA ARG A 338 17.49 -5.91 5.68
C ARG A 338 16.90 -4.79 6.52
N HIS A 339 15.74 -4.26 6.12
CA HIS A 339 15.04 -3.24 6.90
C HIS A 339 14.62 -3.76 8.27
N LEU A 340 14.09 -4.97 8.36
CA LEU A 340 13.70 -5.56 9.64
C LEU A 340 14.91 -5.80 10.57
N LYS A 341 16.08 -6.19 10.03
CA LYS A 341 17.33 -6.41 10.77
C LYS A 341 18.02 -5.12 11.22
N MET A 342 18.14 -4.11 10.35
CA MET A 342 18.77 -2.81 10.68
C MET A 342 18.11 -2.11 11.88
N HIS A 343 16.86 -2.45 12.15
CA HIS A 343 16.08 -1.89 13.25
C HIS A 343 16.07 -2.77 14.52
N GLN A 344 16.70 -3.96 14.48
CA GLN A 344 16.98 -4.79 15.67
C GLN A 344 18.29 -4.39 16.38
N SER A 345 19.31 -3.95 15.64
CA SER A 345 20.67 -3.69 16.17
C SER A 345 20.87 -2.35 16.91
N LYS A 346 19.79 -1.61 17.18
CA LYS A 346 19.80 -0.35 17.96
C LYS A 346 19.27 -0.51 19.39
N LEU A 347 19.10 -1.76 19.83
CA LEU A 347 18.91 -2.18 21.22
C LEU A 347 20.24 -2.73 21.73
#